data_AF-A0A6P3YXX9-F1
#
_entry.id   AF-A0A6P3YXX9-F1
#
_cell.length_a   1.000
_cell.length_b   1.000
_cell.length_c   1.000
_cell.angle_alpha   90.00
_cell.angle_beta   90.00
_cell.angle_gamma   90.00
#
_symmetry.space_group_name_H-M   'P 1'
#
loop_
_entity.id
_entity.type
_entity.pdbx_description
1 polymer ?
#
loop_
_entity_poly.entity_id
_entity_poly.type
_entity_poly.pdbx_seq_one_letter_code
_entity_poly.pdbx_strand_id
1 'polypeptide(L)'
;MKQIKLRLEYLKSLKLDSCVDMSEVEIEAPNLVSFTYSGSCDVSYDKRPAIITSKAKLDVMIHLSFFSGTEKYLINLRNLIEQFAQHCQTLTLHCSTFLENGDELIYSEELRNILVPPVYNLKHLKVKLECLHCKFLEQLVGSLLWLSPHPNIISFIMKSEVKSLKFHYKDEEDVESWRRDLKEVTMENFEDTERTILQNYFTNIVK
;
A
#
# COMPACT_ATOMS: atom_id res chain seq x y z
N MET A 1 14.82 20.34 -18.67
CA MET A 1 15.01 18.88 -18.77
C MET A 1 13.89 18.33 -19.64
N LYS A 2 14.10 17.23 -20.41
CA LYS A 2 13.15 16.78 -21.44
C LYS A 2 12.16 15.78 -20.82
N GLN A 3 10.88 16.16 -20.78
CA GLN A 3 9.79 15.27 -20.41
C GLN A 3 9.71 14.09 -21.39
N ILE A 4 9.70 12.86 -20.88
CA ILE A 4 9.52 11.66 -21.70
C ILE A 4 8.05 11.27 -21.62
N LYS A 5 7.36 11.35 -22.76
CA LYS A 5 5.98 10.89 -22.91
C LYS A 5 5.93 9.61 -23.72
N LEU A 6 5.46 8.52 -23.11
CA LEU A 6 5.31 7.22 -23.73
C LEU A 6 3.83 6.88 -23.86
N ARG A 7 3.40 6.52 -25.08
CA ARG A 7 2.04 6.04 -25.34
C ARG A 7 2.11 4.58 -25.76
N LEU A 8 1.64 3.70 -24.88
CA LEU A 8 1.84 2.26 -24.96
C LEU A 8 0.48 1.56 -25.00
N GLU A 9 -0.25 1.76 -26.10
CA GLU A 9 -1.67 1.38 -26.23
C GLU A 9 -1.95 -0.10 -25.96
N TYR A 10 -1.04 -1.00 -26.33
CA TYR A 10 -1.23 -2.46 -26.19
C TYR A 10 -0.52 -3.06 -24.98
N LEU A 11 0.15 -2.24 -24.17
CA LEU A 11 0.94 -2.73 -23.06
C LEU A 11 0.03 -3.22 -21.94
N LYS A 12 0.16 -4.50 -21.59
CA LYS A 12 -0.59 -5.14 -20.50
C LYS A 12 0.17 -5.16 -19.18
N SER A 13 1.49 -5.26 -19.24
CA SER A 13 2.34 -5.34 -18.06
C SER A 13 3.55 -4.44 -18.23
N LEU A 14 3.88 -3.67 -17.20
CA LEU A 14 5.05 -2.82 -17.13
C LEU A 14 5.84 -3.14 -15.86
N LYS A 15 7.12 -3.46 -16.01
CA LYS A 15 8.06 -3.57 -14.90
C LYS A 15 9.11 -2.48 -15.06
N LEU A 16 9.27 -1.67 -14.02
CA LEU A 16 10.37 -0.72 -13.89
C LEU A 16 11.30 -1.26 -12.83
N ASP A 17 12.53 -1.56 -13.22
CA ASP A 17 13.51 -2.24 -12.39
C ASP A 17 14.75 -1.37 -12.22
N SER A 18 15.30 -1.35 -11.01
CA SER A 18 16.40 -0.48 -10.58
C SER A 18 16.20 0.99 -10.99
N CYS A 19 14.95 1.46 -10.97
CA CYS A 19 14.63 2.84 -11.35
C CYS A 19 14.98 3.80 -10.20
N VAL A 20 15.94 4.68 -10.44
CA VAL A 20 16.43 5.66 -9.45
C VAL A 20 15.57 6.92 -9.43
N ASP A 21 14.94 7.26 -10.55
CA ASP A 21 14.17 8.48 -10.70
C ASP A 21 13.06 8.30 -11.74
N MET A 22 11.82 8.43 -11.28
CA MET A 22 10.62 8.43 -12.12
C MET A 22 10.13 9.84 -12.45
N SER A 23 10.86 10.87 -12.03
CA SER A 23 10.42 12.22 -12.30
C SER A 23 10.36 12.54 -13.79
N GLU A 24 9.38 13.37 -14.16
CA GLU A 24 9.19 13.86 -15.53
C GLU A 24 8.87 12.77 -16.58
N VAL A 25 8.48 11.57 -16.15
CA VAL A 25 8.00 10.49 -17.04
C VAL A 25 6.47 10.45 -17.06
N GLU A 26 5.90 10.49 -18.26
CA GLU A 26 4.45 10.31 -18.47
C GLU A 26 4.22 9.06 -19.30
N ILE A 27 3.50 8.09 -18.73
CA ILE A 27 3.16 6.82 -19.37
C ILE A 27 1.65 6.75 -19.53
N GLU A 28 1.20 6.84 -20.78
CA GLU A 28 -0.18 6.56 -21.17
C GLU A 28 -0.28 5.11 -21.65
N ALA A 29 -0.79 4.23 -20.79
CA ALA A 29 -0.95 2.81 -21.08
C ALA A 29 -2.37 2.35 -20.71
N PRO A 30 -3.38 2.64 -21.57
CA PRO A 30 -4.79 2.46 -21.24
C PRO A 30 -5.19 1.00 -20.94
N ASN A 31 -4.46 0.03 -21.49
CA ASN A 31 -4.70 -1.40 -21.31
C ASN A 31 -3.77 -2.05 -20.27
N LEU A 32 -3.06 -1.23 -19.47
CA LEU A 32 -2.14 -1.71 -18.44
C LEU A 32 -2.93 -2.31 -17.29
N VAL A 33 -2.73 -3.61 -17.04
CA VAL A 33 -3.39 -4.37 -15.97
C VAL A 33 -2.42 -4.74 -14.85
N SER A 34 -1.12 -4.71 -15.11
CA SER A 34 -0.07 -5.05 -14.15
C SER A 34 1.05 -4.02 -14.19
N PHE A 35 1.41 -3.48 -13.03
CA PHE A 35 2.54 -2.59 -12.86
C PHE A 35 3.43 -3.09 -11.72
N THR A 36 4.73 -3.15 -11.97
CA THR A 36 5.72 -3.51 -10.95
C THR A 36 6.81 -2.45 -10.89
N TYR A 37 7.03 -1.90 -9.71
CA TYR A 37 8.11 -0.96 -9.43
C TYR A 37 9.12 -1.61 -8.48
N SER A 38 10.38 -1.61 -8.90
CA SER A 38 11.54 -2.03 -8.14
C SER A 38 12.57 -0.92 -8.29
N GLY A 39 12.70 -0.08 -7.28
CA GLY A 39 13.47 1.15 -7.37
C GLY A 39 13.56 1.87 -6.03
N SER A 40 14.32 2.96 -5.99
CA SER A 40 14.47 3.74 -4.76
C SER A 40 13.27 4.66 -4.54
N CYS A 41 12.72 4.64 -3.33
CA CYS A 41 11.74 5.64 -2.92
C CYS A 41 12.41 6.96 -2.48
N ASP A 42 13.74 7.10 -2.44
CA ASP A 42 14.41 8.32 -1.95
C ASP A 42 14.52 9.46 -3.00
N VAL A 43 13.44 9.77 -3.71
CA VAL A 43 13.43 10.83 -4.74
C VAL A 43 13.35 12.23 -4.09
N SER A 44 13.90 13.27 -4.75
CA SER A 44 13.88 14.65 -4.25
C SER A 44 12.52 15.33 -4.47
N TYR A 45 12.13 16.20 -3.54
CA TYR A 45 10.83 16.90 -3.52
C TYR A 45 10.60 17.86 -4.69
N ASP A 46 11.66 18.31 -5.36
CA ASP A 46 11.59 19.39 -6.35
C ASP A 46 11.14 18.91 -7.74
N LYS A 47 10.81 17.63 -7.88
CA LYS A 47 10.60 16.99 -9.17
C LYS A 47 9.16 16.52 -9.35
N ARG A 48 8.61 16.73 -10.55
CA ARG A 48 7.26 16.27 -10.89
C ARG A 48 7.21 14.74 -10.86
N PRO A 49 6.25 14.13 -10.17
CA PRO A 49 6.15 12.67 -10.13
C PRO A 49 5.83 12.09 -11.51
N ALA A 50 6.15 10.81 -11.70
CA ALA A 50 5.67 10.09 -12.87
C ALA A 50 4.16 10.00 -12.88
N ILE A 51 3.56 10.24 -14.04
CA ILE A 51 2.13 10.05 -14.24
C ILE A 51 1.95 8.77 -15.05
N ILE A 52 1.30 7.78 -14.45
CA ILE A 52 0.93 6.53 -15.11
C ILE A 52 -0.59 6.49 -15.21
N THR A 53 -1.10 6.59 -16.44
CA THR A 53 -2.55 6.53 -16.69
C THR A 53 -2.92 5.20 -17.32
N SER A 54 -3.89 4.52 -16.71
CA SER A 54 -4.53 3.31 -17.22
C SER A 54 -6.04 3.46 -17.14
N LYS A 55 -6.77 2.89 -18.10
CA LYS A 55 -8.24 2.80 -18.03
C LYS A 55 -8.69 1.46 -17.42
N ALA A 56 -7.78 0.50 -17.28
CA ALA A 56 -8.05 -0.79 -16.69
C ALA A 56 -7.82 -0.76 -15.17
N LYS A 57 -8.40 -1.73 -14.47
CA LYS A 57 -8.14 -1.96 -13.05
C LYS A 57 -6.74 -2.54 -12.90
N LEU A 58 -5.87 -1.82 -12.20
CA LEU A 58 -4.45 -2.10 -12.11
C LEU A 58 -4.13 -2.97 -10.87
N ASP A 59 -3.30 -3.99 -11.07
CA ASP A 59 -2.55 -4.66 -10.00
C ASP A 59 -1.16 -4.03 -9.92
N VAL A 60 -0.85 -3.43 -8.77
CA VAL A 60 0.40 -2.71 -8.51
C VAL A 60 1.23 -3.50 -7.53
N MET A 61 2.50 -3.76 -7.87
CA MET A 61 3.49 -4.33 -6.96
C MET A 61 4.65 -3.35 -6.77
N ILE A 62 4.95 -3.01 -5.53
CA ILE A 62 6.09 -2.16 -5.16
C ILE A 62 7.07 -3.02 -4.36
N HIS A 63 8.27 -3.22 -4.91
CA HIS A 63 9.38 -3.86 -4.21
C HIS A 63 10.13 -2.83 -3.36
N LEU A 64 10.17 -3.09 -2.06
CA LEU A 64 10.83 -2.26 -1.05
C LEU A 64 12.21 -2.87 -0.77
N SER A 65 13.17 -2.60 -1.66
CA SER A 65 14.52 -3.20 -1.62
C SER A 65 15.62 -2.29 -1.09
N PHE A 66 15.29 -1.05 -0.70
CA PHE A 66 16.24 -0.03 -0.25
C PHE A 66 15.61 0.88 0.82
N PHE A 67 15.21 0.31 1.95
CA PHE A 67 14.67 1.11 3.06
C PHE A 67 15.78 1.88 3.77
N SER A 68 15.59 3.20 3.94
CA SER A 68 16.57 4.06 4.61
C SER A 68 16.26 4.31 6.09
N GLY A 69 15.17 3.77 6.65
CA GLY A 69 14.80 4.06 8.05
C GLY A 69 14.15 5.41 8.27
N THR A 70 14.01 6.23 7.21
CA THR A 70 13.66 7.64 7.35
C THR A 70 12.17 7.90 7.12
N GLU A 71 11.62 8.90 7.81
CA GLU A 71 10.28 9.41 7.51
C GLU A 71 10.15 9.89 6.06
N LYS A 72 11.25 10.41 5.49
CA LYS A 72 11.32 10.79 4.08
C LYS A 72 11.02 9.62 3.14
N TYR A 73 11.52 8.42 3.45
CA TYR A 73 11.21 7.22 2.70
C TYR A 73 9.71 6.92 2.71
N LEU A 74 9.08 6.98 3.89
CA LEU A 74 7.64 6.75 4.07
C LEU A 74 6.78 7.76 3.31
N ILE A 75 7.15 9.05 3.37
CA ILE A 75 6.50 10.13 2.62
C ILE A 75 6.58 9.83 1.12
N ASN A 76 7.76 9.44 0.63
CA ASN A 76 7.94 9.18 -0.78
C ASN A 76 7.25 7.90 -1.25
N LEU A 77 7.23 6.85 -0.43
CA LEU A 77 6.43 5.65 -0.69
C LEU A 77 4.95 6.01 -0.82
N ARG A 78 4.42 6.85 0.08
CA ARG A 78 3.06 7.36 0.02
C ARG A 78 2.80 8.12 -1.30
N ASN A 79 3.71 8.99 -1.70
CA ASN A 79 3.60 9.77 -2.94
C ASN A 79 3.71 8.90 -4.21
N LEU A 80 4.50 7.83 -4.17
CA LEU A 80 4.57 6.84 -5.24
C LEU A 80 3.24 6.08 -5.37
N ILE A 81 2.67 5.65 -4.24
CA ILE A 81 1.40 4.93 -4.20
C ILE A 81 0.26 5.81 -4.72
N GLU A 82 0.25 7.10 -4.39
CA GLU A 82 -0.75 8.07 -4.87
C GLU A 82 -0.83 8.14 -6.39
N GLN A 83 0.27 7.89 -7.12
CA GLN A 83 0.28 7.89 -8.58
C GLN A 83 -0.65 6.84 -9.20
N PHE A 84 -0.99 5.80 -8.44
CA PHE A 84 -1.84 4.71 -8.91
C PHE A 84 -3.23 4.73 -8.28
N ALA A 85 -3.50 5.66 -7.35
CA ALA A 85 -4.67 5.63 -6.48
C ALA A 85 -6.01 5.54 -7.21
N GLN A 86 -6.13 6.19 -8.37
CA GLN A 86 -7.39 6.24 -9.14
C GLN A 86 -7.73 4.93 -9.86
N HIS A 87 -6.73 4.11 -10.17
CA HIS A 87 -6.90 2.94 -11.04
C HIS A 87 -6.47 1.63 -10.37
N CYS A 88 -5.82 1.70 -9.22
CA CYS A 88 -5.33 0.55 -8.46
C CYS A 88 -6.48 -0.17 -7.75
N GLN A 89 -6.65 -1.46 -8.06
CA GLN A 89 -7.58 -2.33 -7.34
C GLN A 89 -6.85 -3.19 -6.31
N THR A 90 -5.62 -3.60 -6.63
CA THR A 90 -4.77 -4.43 -5.78
C THR A 90 -3.41 -3.74 -5.64
N LEU A 91 -2.99 -3.48 -4.41
CA LEU A 91 -1.67 -2.99 -4.10
C LEU A 91 -0.91 -4.07 -3.35
N THR A 92 0.28 -4.43 -3.83
CA THR A 92 1.21 -5.35 -3.17
C THR A 92 2.46 -4.59 -2.75
N LEU A 93 2.68 -4.45 -1.45
CA LEU A 93 3.93 -3.98 -0.87
C LEU A 93 4.80 -5.19 -0.59
N HIS A 94 5.93 -5.30 -1.29
CA HIS A 94 6.85 -6.43 -1.14
C HIS A 94 8.10 -5.99 -0.39
N CYS A 95 8.12 -6.27 0.91
CA CYS A 95 9.25 -6.06 1.79
C CYS A 95 10.30 -7.14 1.51
N SER A 96 11.50 -6.73 1.09
CA SER A 96 12.60 -7.66 0.79
C SER A 96 13.29 -8.18 2.06
N THR A 97 13.98 -9.31 1.96
CA THR A 97 14.54 -10.14 3.04
C THR A 97 15.58 -9.48 3.98
N PHE A 98 16.00 -8.24 3.71
CA PHE A 98 16.89 -7.50 4.64
C PHE A 98 16.10 -6.68 5.67
N LEU A 99 14.78 -6.68 5.55
CA LEU A 99 13.82 -5.89 6.31
C LEU A 99 13.07 -6.87 7.20
N GLU A 100 13.52 -7.01 8.45
CA GLU A 100 13.19 -8.19 9.24
C GLU A 100 11.70 -8.24 9.65
N ASN A 101 10.99 -7.10 9.75
CA ASN A 101 9.75 -7.09 10.55
C ASN A 101 8.56 -6.27 10.00
N GLY A 102 8.69 -5.56 8.88
CA GLY A 102 7.60 -4.73 8.32
C GLY A 102 7.38 -3.41 9.08
N ASP A 103 8.26 -3.07 10.04
CA ASP A 103 8.28 -1.78 10.72
C ASP A 103 8.56 -0.61 9.77
N GLU A 104 9.09 -0.91 8.59
CA GLU A 104 9.31 0.02 7.48
C GLU A 104 8.02 0.55 6.85
N LEU A 105 6.88 -0.06 7.16
CA LEU A 105 5.56 0.37 6.73
C LEU A 105 4.78 1.10 7.84
N ILE A 106 5.41 1.32 9.01
CA ILE A 106 4.77 1.98 10.13
C ILE A 106 4.93 3.50 10.01
N TYR A 107 3.84 4.16 9.61
CA TYR A 107 3.73 5.61 9.65
C TYR A 107 3.48 6.09 11.09
N SER A 108 4.34 6.98 11.59
CA SER A 108 4.18 7.65 12.89
C SER A 108 2.86 8.42 12.96
N GLU A 109 2.32 8.65 14.17
CA GLU A 109 1.11 9.46 14.34
C GLU A 109 1.28 10.88 13.78
N GLU A 110 2.46 11.47 13.99
CA GLU A 110 2.80 12.79 13.44
C GLU A 110 2.67 12.81 11.91
N LEU A 111 3.25 11.83 11.21
CA LEU A 111 3.12 11.70 9.77
C LEU A 111 1.66 11.49 9.35
N ARG A 112 0.92 10.64 10.07
CA ARG A 112 -0.49 10.35 9.76
C ARG A 112 -1.41 11.56 9.96
N ASN A 113 -1.03 12.50 10.81
CA ASN A 113 -1.77 13.73 11.08
C ASN A 113 -1.50 14.83 10.05
N ILE A 114 -0.31 14.86 9.44
CA ILE A 114 0.07 15.89 8.45
C ILE A 114 -0.16 15.45 7.00
N LEU A 115 -0.16 14.14 6.73
CA LEU A 115 -0.31 13.56 5.40
C LEU A 115 -1.73 13.03 5.17
N VAL A 116 -2.19 13.11 3.92
CA VAL A 116 -3.46 12.51 3.50
C VAL A 116 -3.22 11.07 3.03
N PRO A 117 -4.07 10.10 3.42
CA PRO A 117 -4.06 8.75 2.86
C PRO A 117 -3.99 8.75 1.32
N PRO A 118 -3.09 7.96 0.70
CA PRO A 118 -2.94 7.99 -0.75
C PRO A 118 -4.04 7.23 -1.51
N VAL A 119 -4.68 6.19 -0.93
CA VAL A 119 -5.61 5.34 -1.70
C VAL A 119 -6.84 4.91 -0.92
N TYR A 120 -8.03 5.36 -1.32
CA TYR A 120 -9.28 5.09 -0.58
C TYR A 120 -10.04 3.84 -1.04
N ASN A 121 -9.87 3.39 -2.29
CA ASN A 121 -10.75 2.39 -2.91
C ASN A 121 -10.03 1.09 -3.32
N LEU A 122 -9.02 0.66 -2.55
CA LEU A 122 -8.40 -0.64 -2.79
C LEU A 122 -9.36 -1.76 -2.45
N LYS A 123 -9.45 -2.77 -3.31
CA LYS A 123 -10.11 -4.02 -2.91
C LYS A 123 -9.19 -4.90 -2.10
N HIS A 124 -7.89 -4.89 -2.41
CA HIS A 124 -6.94 -5.76 -1.76
C HIS A 124 -5.60 -5.05 -1.55
N LEU A 125 -5.20 -4.93 -0.30
CA LEU A 125 -3.85 -4.54 0.10
C LEU A 125 -3.09 -5.79 0.55
N LYS A 126 -2.00 -6.11 -0.15
CA LYS A 126 -1.15 -7.28 0.13
C LYS A 126 0.19 -6.78 0.66
N VAL A 127 0.69 -7.40 1.71
CA VAL A 127 2.05 -7.20 2.21
C VAL A 127 2.78 -8.53 2.09
N LYS A 128 3.83 -8.58 1.26
CA LYS A 128 4.73 -9.72 1.16
C LYS A 128 5.92 -9.48 2.08
N LEU A 129 6.19 -10.42 2.97
CA LEU A 129 7.17 -10.31 4.04
C LEU A 129 7.74 -11.69 4.39
N GLU A 130 8.89 -11.73 5.06
CA GLU A 130 9.52 -12.99 5.47
C GLU A 130 8.84 -13.60 6.71
N CYS A 131 8.58 -12.79 7.73
CA CYS A 131 7.89 -13.18 8.97
C CYS A 131 7.06 -12.01 9.57
N LEU A 132 5.93 -12.35 10.19
CA LEU A 132 5.02 -11.38 10.81
C LEU A 132 5.26 -11.30 12.32
N HIS A 133 5.75 -10.17 12.81
CA HIS A 133 6.06 -10.00 14.23
C HIS A 133 4.88 -9.43 15.02
N CYS A 134 4.39 -10.20 16.00
CA CYS A 134 3.31 -9.80 16.91
C CYS A 134 3.54 -8.42 17.56
N LYS A 135 4.80 -8.09 17.89
CA LYS A 135 5.17 -6.83 18.55
C LYS A 135 4.69 -5.58 17.81
N PHE A 136 4.65 -5.64 16.49
CA PHE A 136 4.35 -4.49 15.63
C PHE A 136 3.06 -4.65 14.83
N LEU A 137 2.34 -5.77 15.03
CA LEU A 137 1.19 -6.14 14.23
C LEU A 137 0.08 -5.08 14.26
N GLU A 138 -0.18 -4.51 15.44
CA GLU A 138 -1.16 -3.45 15.65
C GLU A 138 -0.79 -2.17 14.89
N GLN A 139 0.46 -1.72 15.05
CA GLN A 139 0.97 -0.51 14.42
C GLN A 139 1.01 -0.67 12.90
N LEU A 140 1.47 -1.83 12.42
CA LEU A 140 1.49 -2.18 11.01
C LEU A 140 0.09 -2.14 10.41
N VAL A 141 -0.88 -2.84 11.01
CA VAL A 141 -2.28 -2.81 10.54
C VAL A 141 -2.85 -1.40 10.57
N GLY A 142 -2.57 -0.62 11.62
CA GLY A 142 -3.02 0.77 11.71
C GLY A 142 -2.36 1.71 10.70
N SER A 143 -1.13 1.44 10.29
CA SER A 143 -0.48 2.18 9.21
C SER A 143 -0.99 1.74 7.84
N LEU A 144 -1.28 0.46 7.62
CA LEU A 144 -1.90 -0.05 6.40
C LEU A 144 -3.33 0.48 6.21
N LEU A 145 -4.12 0.55 7.29
CA LEU A 145 -5.46 1.16 7.28
C LEU A 145 -5.41 2.69 7.17
N TRP A 146 -4.32 3.33 7.58
CA TRP A 146 -4.12 4.74 7.25
C TRP A 146 -3.75 4.92 5.77
N LEU A 147 -2.89 4.06 5.23
CA LEU A 147 -2.46 4.10 3.83
C LEU A 147 -3.63 3.84 2.88
N SER A 148 -4.49 2.90 3.26
CA SER A 148 -5.77 2.65 2.61
C SER A 148 -6.90 2.57 3.63
N PRO A 149 -7.70 3.64 3.77
CA PRO A 149 -8.78 3.72 4.76
C PRO A 149 -9.90 2.70 4.59
N HIS A 150 -10.17 2.18 3.39
CA HIS A 150 -11.34 1.33 3.16
C HIS A 150 -11.06 0.06 2.31
N PRO A 151 -10.10 -0.80 2.69
CA PRO A 151 -9.78 -1.98 1.93
C PRO A 151 -10.78 -3.11 2.22
N ASN A 152 -11.22 -3.87 1.22
CA ASN A 152 -12.02 -5.07 1.50
C ASN A 152 -11.18 -6.14 2.22
N ILE A 153 -9.91 -6.27 1.84
CA ILE A 153 -9.00 -7.29 2.37
C ILE A 153 -7.60 -6.70 2.56
N ILE A 154 -7.02 -6.95 3.73
CA ILE A 154 -5.57 -6.87 3.96
C ILE A 154 -5.04 -8.30 4.06
N SER A 155 -4.00 -8.65 3.29
CA SER A 155 -3.34 -9.96 3.40
C SER A 155 -1.85 -9.83 3.63
N PHE A 156 -1.35 -10.64 4.54
CA PHE A 156 0.07 -10.85 4.78
C PHE A 156 0.45 -12.16 4.10
N ILE A 157 1.43 -12.10 3.19
CA ILE A 157 1.87 -13.23 2.37
C ILE A 157 3.32 -13.54 2.76
N MET A 158 3.53 -14.71 3.34
CA MET A 158 4.83 -15.26 3.66
C MET A 158 5.11 -16.48 2.76
N LYS A 159 6.32 -17.07 2.85
CA LYS A 159 6.78 -18.13 1.91
C LYS A 159 5.78 -19.28 1.75
N SER A 160 5.11 -19.70 2.82
CA SER A 160 4.20 -20.87 2.83
C SER A 160 2.81 -20.57 3.37
N GLU A 161 2.54 -19.35 3.82
CA GLU A 161 1.31 -19.01 4.52
C GLU A 161 0.75 -17.67 4.05
N VAL A 162 -0.58 -17.56 4.10
CA VAL A 162 -1.30 -16.31 3.86
C VAL A 162 -2.23 -16.08 5.02
N LYS A 163 -2.03 -14.98 5.73
CA LYS A 163 -2.91 -14.49 6.80
C LYS A 163 -3.73 -13.34 6.24
N SER A 164 -5.00 -13.22 6.61
CA SER A 164 -5.84 -12.14 6.05
C SER A 164 -6.90 -11.59 6.98
N LEU A 165 -7.07 -10.28 6.91
CA LEU A 165 -8.14 -9.51 7.53
C LEU A 165 -9.15 -9.15 6.43
N LYS A 166 -10.41 -9.57 6.61
CA LYS A 166 -11.51 -9.22 5.71
C LYS A 166 -12.43 -8.23 6.42
N PHE A 167 -12.63 -7.08 5.80
CA PHE A 167 -13.39 -5.98 6.37
C PHE A 167 -14.79 -5.96 5.77
N HIS A 168 -15.80 -5.91 6.64
CA HIS A 168 -17.21 -5.84 6.26
C HIS A 168 -17.77 -4.51 6.74
N TYR A 169 -18.22 -3.69 5.79
CA TYR A 169 -18.69 -2.32 6.04
C TYR A 169 -20.22 -2.22 6.00
N LYS A 170 -20.77 -1.10 6.47
CA LYS A 170 -22.18 -0.71 6.28
C LYS A 170 -22.42 -0.30 4.83
N ASP A 171 -23.62 -0.60 4.34
CA ASP A 171 -24.09 -0.15 3.03
C ASP A 171 -24.70 1.26 3.20
N GLU A 172 -23.87 2.27 3.47
CA GLU A 172 -24.33 3.67 3.53
C GLU A 172 -23.54 4.53 2.52
N GLU A 173 -24.25 5.44 1.85
CA GLU A 173 -23.77 6.20 0.68
C GLU A 173 -22.77 7.32 1.03
N ASP A 174 -22.63 7.66 2.32
CA ASP A 174 -21.71 8.69 2.82
C ASP A 174 -20.57 8.08 3.65
N VAL A 175 -19.42 7.91 3.00
CA VAL A 175 -18.17 7.46 3.65
C VAL A 175 -17.54 8.64 4.41
N GLU A 176 -18.12 9.01 5.55
CA GLU A 176 -17.54 10.05 6.41
C GLU A 176 -16.31 9.53 7.19
N SER A 177 -16.28 8.22 7.51
CA SER A 177 -15.13 7.58 8.17
C SER A 177 -15.25 6.05 8.16
N TRP A 178 -14.28 5.35 7.56
CA TRP A 178 -14.23 3.88 7.53
C TRP A 178 -14.38 3.21 8.91
N ARG A 179 -13.99 3.91 9.98
CA ARG A 179 -14.11 3.42 11.36
C ARG A 179 -15.57 3.32 11.80
N ARG A 180 -16.42 4.25 11.38
CA ARG A 180 -17.87 4.26 11.69
C ARG A 180 -18.63 3.22 10.88
N ASP A 181 -18.12 2.90 9.71
CA ASP A 181 -18.76 2.01 8.75
C ASP A 181 -18.36 0.56 8.96
N LEU A 182 -17.23 0.30 9.63
CA LEU A 182 -16.75 -1.05 9.91
C LEU A 182 -17.71 -1.80 10.85
N LYS A 183 -18.36 -2.86 10.33
CA LYS A 183 -19.23 -3.77 11.12
C LYS A 183 -18.43 -4.89 11.76
N GLU A 184 -17.57 -5.53 10.97
CA GLU A 184 -16.90 -6.76 11.35
C GLU A 184 -15.56 -6.89 10.64
N VAL A 185 -14.58 -7.46 11.34
CA VAL A 185 -13.31 -7.93 10.76
C VAL A 185 -13.19 -9.43 10.97
N THR A 186 -13.14 -10.19 9.88
CA THR A 186 -12.87 -11.63 9.93
C THR A 186 -11.36 -11.86 9.77
N MET A 187 -10.80 -12.72 10.63
CA MET A 187 -9.36 -13.02 10.67
C MET A 187 -9.11 -14.48 10.25
N GLU A 188 -8.33 -14.69 9.20
CA GLU A 188 -8.00 -16.01 8.67
C GLU A 188 -6.51 -16.34 8.87
N ASN A 189 -6.23 -17.57 9.32
CA ASN A 189 -4.89 -18.14 9.50
C ASN A 189 -3.96 -17.42 10.50
N PHE A 190 -4.49 -16.52 11.33
CA PHE A 190 -3.75 -15.95 12.45
C PHE A 190 -3.69 -16.91 13.64
N GLU A 191 -2.57 -16.89 14.36
CA GLU A 191 -2.37 -17.57 15.63
C GLU A 191 -3.16 -16.90 16.76
N ASP A 192 -3.39 -17.59 17.88
CA ASP A 192 -4.20 -17.07 18.98
C ASP A 192 -3.65 -15.77 19.59
N THR A 193 -2.32 -15.66 19.67
CA THR A 193 -1.62 -14.45 20.13
C THR A 193 -1.86 -13.27 19.21
N GLU A 194 -1.69 -13.47 17.90
CA GLU A 194 -1.94 -12.47 16.86
C GLU A 194 -3.42 -12.04 16.85
N ARG A 195 -4.35 -13.01 16.94
CA ARG A 195 -5.79 -12.75 17.01
C ARG A 195 -6.14 -11.87 18.19
N THR A 196 -5.59 -12.17 19.37
CA THR A 196 -5.85 -11.40 20.60
C THR A 196 -5.40 -9.94 20.44
N ILE A 197 -4.21 -9.72 19.87
CA ILE A 197 -3.67 -8.38 19.60
C ILE A 197 -4.60 -7.62 18.65
N LEU A 198 -4.98 -8.23 17.54
CA LEU A 198 -5.84 -7.62 16.54
C LEU A 198 -7.26 -7.35 17.06
N GLN A 199 -7.83 -8.26 17.85
CA GLN A 199 -9.15 -8.08 18.46
C GLN A 199 -9.16 -6.89 19.42
N ASN A 200 -8.11 -6.75 20.25
CA ASN A 200 -7.95 -5.60 21.13
C ASN A 200 -7.85 -4.29 20.34
N TYR A 201 -7.05 -4.27 19.27
CA TYR A 201 -6.91 -3.13 18.38
C TYR A 201 -8.26 -2.68 17.79
N PHE A 202 -9.00 -3.59 17.17
CA PHE A 202 -10.29 -3.25 16.54
C PHE A 202 -11.36 -2.86 17.57
N THR A 203 -11.34 -3.45 18.77
CA THR A 203 -12.24 -3.07 19.87
C THR A 203 -12.00 -1.64 20.36
N ASN A 204 -10.74 -1.16 20.29
CA ASN A 204 -10.39 0.20 20.70
C ASN A 204 -10.70 1.26 19.64
N ILE A 205 -10.82 0.87 18.36
CA ILE A 205 -11.07 1.80 17.24
C ILE A 205 -12.56 1.99 16.94
N VAL A 206 -13.39 1.00 17.28
CA VAL A 206 -14.84 1.03 17.04
C VAL A 206 -15.61 1.73 18.19
N LYS A 207 -14.91 2.24 19.21
CA LYS A 207 -15.47 3.09 20.28
C LYS A 207 -15.38 4.57 19.92
#